data_AF-A0AB74QFX9-F1
#
_entry.id   AF-A0AB74QFX9-F1
#
_cell.length_a   1.000
_cell.length_b   1.000
_cell.length_c   1.000
_cell.angle_alpha   90.00
_cell.angle_beta   90.00
_cell.angle_gamma   90.00
#
_symmetry.space_group_name_H-M   'P 1'
#
loop_
_entity.id
_entity.type
_entity.pdbx_description
1 polymer ?
#
loop_
_entity_poly.entity_id
_entity_poly.type
_entity_poly.pdbx_seq_one_letter_code
_entity_poly.pdbx_strand_id
1 'polypeptide(L)'
;MIYHNKKIETYFIDGIEYYKSNHRMVYNKEFHGRHGKNWSIKELSYLCKMRPYTNWKNLSMALERTQSTCMNKYNELKKNNKIDFYKNI
;
A
#
# COMPACT_ATOMS: atom_id res chain seq x y z
N MET A 1 -17.76 -21.65 -7.74
CA MET A 1 -16.50 -20.90 -7.89
C MET A 1 -15.35 -21.86 -7.65
N ILE A 2 -14.64 -22.26 -8.70
CA ILE A 2 -13.51 -23.20 -8.59
C ILE A 2 -12.30 -22.35 -8.18
N TYR A 3 -11.89 -22.45 -6.91
CA TYR A 3 -10.60 -21.90 -6.48
C TYR A 3 -9.51 -22.71 -7.18
N HIS A 4 -9.02 -22.21 -8.30
CA HIS A 4 -7.77 -22.70 -8.87
C HIS A 4 -6.69 -22.42 -7.83
N ASN A 5 -6.18 -23.50 -7.23
CA ASN A 5 -5.13 -23.47 -6.22
C ASN A 5 -3.80 -23.12 -6.94
N LYS A 6 -3.71 -21.90 -7.45
CA LYS A 6 -2.54 -21.38 -8.15
C LYS A 6 -1.47 -21.19 -7.10
N LYS A 7 -0.45 -22.04 -7.13
CA LYS A 7 0.71 -21.94 -6.24
C LYS A 7 1.25 -20.51 -6.34
N ILE A 8 1.23 -19.79 -5.23
CA ILE A 8 1.70 -18.40 -5.19
C ILE A 8 3.22 -18.46 -5.24
N GLU A 9 3.80 -18.05 -6.37
CA GLU A 9 5.25 -18.01 -6.51
C GLU A 9 5.83 -16.71 -5.94
N THR A 10 6.89 -16.87 -5.16
CA THR A 10 7.63 -15.76 -4.55
C THR A 10 9.12 -15.84 -4.90
N TYR A 11 9.83 -14.76 -4.61
CA TYR A 11 11.28 -14.65 -4.75
C TYR A 11 11.80 -13.67 -3.70
N PHE A 12 13.10 -13.76 -3.37
CA PHE A 12 13.73 -12.92 -2.37
C PHE A 12 14.67 -11.90 -3.02
N ILE A 13 14.64 -10.66 -2.52
CA ILE A 13 15.67 -9.65 -2.77
C ILE A 13 16.09 -9.12 -1.40
N ASP A 14 17.39 -9.12 -1.10
CA ASP A 14 17.96 -8.59 0.14
C ASP A 14 17.25 -9.11 1.42
N GLY A 15 16.88 -10.40 1.43
CA GLY A 15 16.18 -11.03 2.55
C GLY A 15 14.67 -10.71 2.64
N ILE A 16 14.14 -9.90 1.73
CA ILE A 16 12.71 -9.53 1.69
C ILE A 16 11.99 -10.38 0.63
N GLU A 17 10.85 -10.96 0.98
CA GLU A 17 10.03 -11.77 0.09
C GLU A 17 9.09 -10.92 -0.78
N TYR A 18 9.00 -11.25 -2.07
CA TYR A 18 8.16 -10.59 -3.06
C TYR A 18 7.35 -11.60 -3.88
N TYR A 19 6.12 -11.24 -4.27
CA TYR A 19 5.32 -12.02 -5.20
C TYR A 19 5.85 -11.90 -6.63
N LYS A 20 6.07 -13.01 -7.34
CA LYS A 20 6.48 -12.96 -8.76
C LYS A 20 5.43 -12.35 -9.67
N SER A 21 4.14 -12.47 -9.32
CA SER A 21 3.03 -12.05 -10.17
C SER A 21 2.90 -10.53 -10.35
N ASN A 22 3.30 -9.76 -9.34
CA ASN A 22 3.12 -8.30 -9.32
C ASN A 22 4.30 -7.55 -8.70
N HIS A 23 5.36 -8.27 -8.32
CA HIS A 23 6.57 -7.74 -7.70
C HIS A 23 6.31 -6.91 -6.43
N ARG A 24 5.18 -7.16 -5.75
CA ARG A 24 4.82 -6.53 -4.49
C ARG A 24 5.45 -7.29 -3.34
N MET A 25 5.85 -6.56 -2.31
CA MET A 25 6.35 -7.16 -1.07
C MET A 25 5.25 -8.04 -0.48
N VAL A 26 5.60 -9.27 -0.12
CA VAL A 26 4.74 -10.13 0.70
C VAL A 26 4.56 -9.43 2.05
N TYR A 27 3.48 -9.75 2.76
CA TYR A 27 3.28 -9.17 4.09
C TYR A 27 4.48 -9.47 5.00
N ASN A 28 5.23 -8.43 5.36
CA ASN A 28 6.27 -8.47 6.37
C ASN A 28 5.88 -7.55 7.55
N LYS A 29 5.90 -8.07 8.78
CA LYS A 29 5.52 -7.33 10.00
C LYS A 29 6.47 -6.16 10.31
N GLU A 30 7.75 -6.28 9.96
CA GLU A 30 8.75 -5.22 10.17
C GLU A 30 8.47 -3.99 9.30
N PHE A 31 8.02 -4.21 8.06
CA PHE A 31 7.70 -3.14 7.11
C PHE A 31 6.22 -2.73 7.12
N HIS A 32 5.34 -3.51 7.73
CA HIS A 32 3.90 -3.26 7.77
C HIS A 32 3.36 -3.13 9.21
N GLY A 33 4.08 -2.40 10.07
CA GLY A 33 3.72 -2.22 11.48
C GLY A 33 2.31 -1.65 11.72
N ARG A 34 1.76 -0.91 10.76
CA ARG A 34 0.40 -0.33 10.84
C ARG A 34 -0.67 -1.19 10.15
N HIS A 35 -0.41 -2.48 9.96
CA HIS A 35 -1.40 -3.41 9.40
C HIS A 35 -2.68 -3.44 10.24
N GLY A 36 -3.83 -3.35 9.57
CA GLY A 36 -5.16 -3.35 10.21
C GLY A 36 -5.49 -2.10 11.06
N LYS A 37 -4.56 -1.15 11.22
CA LYS A 37 -4.81 0.08 12.00
C LYS A 37 -5.61 1.11 11.20
N ASN A 38 -6.41 1.91 11.88
CA ASN A 38 -7.12 3.04 11.28
C ASN A 38 -6.16 4.06 10.67
N TRP A 39 -6.62 4.78 9.64
CA TRP A 39 -5.87 5.86 9.01
C TRP A 39 -6.04 7.15 9.81
N SER A 40 -4.94 7.76 10.22
CA SER A 40 -4.95 9.11 10.76
C SER A 40 -5.05 10.16 9.66
N ILE A 41 -5.51 11.37 10.02
CA ILE A 41 -5.56 12.51 9.08
C ILE A 41 -4.17 12.83 8.51
N LYS A 42 -3.12 12.74 9.33
CA LYS A 42 -1.73 12.96 8.89
C LYS A 42 -1.30 11.94 7.84
N GLU A 43 -1.63 10.66 8.02
CA GLU A 43 -1.34 9.61 7.03
C GLU A 43 -2.11 9.83 5.73
N LEU A 44 -3.39 10.25 5.81
CA LEU A 44 -4.20 10.53 4.62
C LEU A 44 -3.69 11.76 3.86
N SER A 45 -3.31 12.82 4.57
CA SER A 45 -2.66 14.00 3.99
C SER A 45 -1.34 13.60 3.31
N TYR A 46 -0.48 12.85 3.99
CA TYR A 46 0.77 12.37 3.42
C TYR A 46 0.55 11.51 2.17
N LEU A 47 -0.38 10.55 2.23
CA LEU A 47 -0.74 9.70 1.09
C LEU A 47 -1.17 10.54 -0.12
N CYS A 48 -2.07 11.50 0.07
CA CYS A 48 -2.60 12.33 -1.01
C CYS A 48 -1.57 13.32 -1.58
N LYS A 49 -0.69 13.87 -0.73
CA LYS A 49 0.41 14.77 -1.14
C LYS A 49 1.48 14.03 -1.90
N MET A 50 1.92 12.87 -1.41
CA MET A 50 3.09 12.17 -1.94
C MET A 50 2.77 11.28 -3.13
N ARG A 51 1.53 10.80 -3.28
CA ARG A 51 1.19 9.86 -4.37
C ARG A 51 1.57 10.32 -5.78
N PRO A 52 1.39 11.59 -6.18
CA PRO A 52 1.84 12.08 -7.48
C PRO A 52 3.36 12.02 -7.70
N TYR A 53 4.16 12.05 -6.63
CA TYR A 53 5.62 12.21 -6.70
C TYR A 53 6.40 10.92 -6.41
N THR A 54 5.75 9.88 -5.90
CA THR A 54 6.43 8.63 -5.56
C THR A 54 5.59 7.40 -5.87
N ASN A 55 6.24 6.25 -6.03
CA ASN A 55 5.59 5.00 -6.35
C ASN A 55 4.93 4.35 -5.12
N TRP A 56 4.08 3.35 -5.34
CA TRP A 56 3.39 2.66 -4.26
C TRP A 56 4.32 1.93 -3.29
N LYS A 57 5.49 1.43 -3.75
CA LYS A 57 6.47 0.75 -2.90
C LYS A 57 7.02 1.70 -1.84
N ASN A 58 7.43 2.89 -2.26
CA ASN A 58 7.98 3.90 -1.35
C ASN A 58 6.91 4.44 -0.39
N LEU A 59 5.69 4.67 -0.88
CA LEU A 59 4.56 5.05 -0.03
C LEU A 59 4.21 3.99 1.01
N SER A 60 4.18 2.73 0.59
CA SER A 60 3.80 1.63 1.47
C SER A 60 4.80 1.48 2.62
N MET A 61 6.10 1.62 2.30
CA MET A 61 7.16 1.64 3.31
C MET A 61 7.04 2.85 4.25
N ALA A 62 6.87 4.06 3.72
CA ALA A 62 6.75 5.28 4.53
C ALA A 62 5.51 5.30 5.44
N LEU A 63 4.43 4.63 5.04
CA LEU A 63 3.19 4.54 5.80
C LEU A 63 3.10 3.24 6.62
N GLU A 64 4.12 2.39 6.59
CA GLU A 64 4.17 1.08 7.25
C GLU A 64 2.92 0.23 6.97
N ARG A 65 2.47 0.21 5.72
CA ARG A 65 1.26 -0.48 5.24
C ARG A 65 1.54 -1.17 3.93
N THR A 66 0.74 -2.17 3.56
CA THR A 66 0.92 -2.83 2.26
C THR A 66 0.63 -1.89 1.08
N GLN A 67 1.26 -2.12 -0.06
CA GLN A 67 1.00 -1.37 -1.30
C GLN A 67 -0.50 -1.43 -1.69
N SER A 68 -1.13 -2.60 -1.53
CA SER A 68 -2.55 -2.80 -1.79
C SER A 68 -3.43 -1.94 -0.87
N THR A 69 -3.10 -1.85 0.43
CA THR A 69 -3.84 -1.01 1.37
C THR A 69 -3.76 0.47 1.00
N CYS A 70 -2.56 0.96 0.65
CA CYS A 70 -2.37 2.34 0.22
C CYS A 70 -3.12 2.66 -1.08
N MET A 71 -3.02 1.76 -2.07
CA MET A 71 -3.70 1.91 -3.36
C MET A 71 -5.22 1.94 -3.20
N ASN A 72 -5.77 1.00 -2.44
CA ASN A 72 -7.20 0.93 -2.18
C ASN A 72 -7.70 2.18 -1.46
N LYS A 73 -6.96 2.67 -0.45
CA LYS A 73 -7.35 3.88 0.27
C LYS A 73 -7.31 5.12 -0.62
N TYR A 74 -6.26 5.30 -1.41
CA TYR A 74 -6.18 6.42 -2.35
C TYR A 74 -7.31 6.37 -3.38
N ASN A 75 -7.64 5.20 -3.92
CA ASN A 75 -8.74 5.02 -4.87
C ASN A 75 -10.11 5.32 -4.25
N GLU A 76 -10.34 4.91 -3.00
CA GLU A 76 -11.53 5.27 -2.21
C GLU A 76 -11.66 6.79 -2.06
N LEU A 77 -10.58 7.47 -1.67
CA LEU A 77 -10.55 8.93 -1.55
C LEU A 77 -10.78 9.64 -2.88
N LYS A 78 -10.18 9.13 -3.96
CA LYS A 78 -10.37 9.64 -5.32
C LYS A 78 -11.82 9.51 -5.78
N LYS A 79 -12.43 8.34 -5.57
CA LYS A 79 -13.85 8.09 -5.90
C LYS A 79 -14.78 9.05 -5.14
N ASN A 80 -14.41 9.43 -3.92
CA ASN A 80 -15.17 10.33 -3.07
C ASN A 80 -14.79 11.82 -3.24
N ASN A 81 -13.95 12.19 -4.22
CA ASN A 81 -13.45 13.55 -4.43
C ASN A 81 -12.78 14.19 -3.20
N LYS A 82 -12.12 13.38 -2.35
CA LYS A 82 -11.47 13.84 -1.11
C LYS A 82 -9.96 14.07 -1.23
N ILE A 83 -9.37 13.84 -2.40
CA ILE A 83 -7.92 13.94 -2.58
C ILE A 83 -7.42 15.37 -2.28
N ASP A 84 -8.04 16.37 -2.89
CA ASP A 84 -7.59 17.76 -2.73
C ASP A 84 -7.87 18.29 -1.32
N PHE A 85 -8.96 17.84 -0.69
CA PHE A 85 -9.21 18.12 0.73
C PHE A 85 -8.03 17.68 1.60
N TYR A 86 -7.60 16.41 1.50
CA TYR A 86 -6.49 15.92 2.31
C TYR A 86 -5.13 16.50 1.91
N LYS A 87 -4.94 16.95 0.66
CA LYS A 87 -3.72 17.67 0.26
C LYS A 87 -3.60 19.04 0.92
N ASN A 88 -4.71 19.67 1.29
CA ASN A 88 -4.73 21.02 1.85
C ASN A 88 -4.75 21.04 3.39
N ILE A 89 -4.66 19.88 4.04
CA ILE A 89 -4.42 19.72 5.48
C ILE A 89 -2.94 19.51 5.71
#